data_AF-A0A9P5VIV9-F1
#
_entry.id   AF-A0A9P5VIV9-F1
#
_cell.length_a   1.000
_cell.length_b   1.000
_cell.length_c   1.000
_cell.angle_alpha   90.00
_cell.angle_beta   90.00
_cell.angle_gamma   90.00
#
_symmetry.space_group_name_H-M   'P 1'
#
loop_
_entity.id
_entity.type
_entity.pdbx_description
1 polymer ?
#
loop_
_entity_poly.entity_id
_entity_poly.type
_entity_poly.pdbx_seq_one_letter_code
_entity_poly.pdbx_strand_id
1 'polypeptide(L)'
;MTTLIDIPGREEYRRKFLRDGFVVIENEPISSGYIDIPLSQMYIFSKTAYSRLRDMVTEEPDSVTDILFSTMPEWAKVMLPEETEDDKLCLFNEQYIVKTPRSESVSSFEWHQDSQYMDASAQNSYPVVSCWTALDDVNLSNGTLVIEPFPRPMPENKSGYVELSTKLTNKEEYIKYHQNISSFYETALDPATAVQIAQSTPPNEPAINRPTIGYIEHFDGTQWTYERQAPVLVDIPAGSVVFMSGFVRHCSIGNRSMKFRRAFMPQYSIGKVMNAEEGYISLAVPCTVKHEEAGDANMGSGDADEI
;
A
#
# COMPACT_ATOMS: atom_id res chain seq x y z
N MET A 1 -1.40 26.10 -5.07
CA MET A 1 -0.17 25.94 -4.27
C MET A 1 -0.50 24.98 -3.14
N THR A 2 -0.44 23.68 -3.43
CA THR A 2 -0.69 22.63 -2.45
C THR A 2 0.58 22.52 -1.62
N THR A 3 0.52 22.96 -0.37
CA THR A 3 1.60 22.71 0.58
C THR A 3 1.72 21.20 0.70
N LEU A 4 2.74 20.62 0.08
CA LEU A 4 3.09 19.21 0.25
C LEU A 4 3.21 18.98 1.76
N ILE A 5 2.26 18.24 2.32
CA ILE A 5 2.28 17.85 3.73
C ILE A 5 3.49 16.93 3.85
N ASP A 6 4.58 17.48 4.37
CA ASP A 6 5.76 16.72 4.68
C ASP A 6 5.38 15.77 5.81
N ILE A 7 5.27 14.47 5.55
CA ILE A 7 4.94 13.49 6.59
C ILE A 7 6.04 13.58 7.65
N PRO A 8 5.75 14.04 8.89
CA PRO A 8 6.73 13.99 9.96
C PRO A 8 7.09 12.52 10.21
N GLY A 9 8.39 12.17 10.12
CA GLY A 9 8.84 10.80 10.37
C GLY A 9 8.92 9.86 9.15
N ARG A 10 9.06 10.37 7.91
CA ARG A 10 9.30 9.56 6.69
C ARG A 10 10.30 8.41 6.91
N GLU A 11 11.41 8.72 7.57
CA GLU A 11 12.47 7.76 7.88
C GLU A 11 12.02 6.67 8.87
N GLU A 12 11.20 7.03 9.85
CA GLU A 12 10.64 6.08 10.81
C GLU A 12 9.62 5.15 10.13
N TYR A 13 8.75 5.69 9.28
CA TYR A 13 7.80 4.90 8.52
C TYR A 13 8.49 3.96 7.55
N ARG A 14 9.53 4.44 6.84
CA ARG A 14 10.36 3.59 5.97
C ARG A 14 11.03 2.48 6.77
N ARG A 15 11.67 2.79 7.91
CA ARG A 15 12.30 1.79 8.78
C ARG A 15 11.29 0.74 9.24
N LYS A 16 10.09 1.15 9.66
CA LYS A 16 9.01 0.25 10.09
C LYS A 16 8.52 -0.63 8.93
N PHE A 17 8.30 -0.04 7.76
CA PHE A 17 7.89 -0.75 6.56
C PHE A 17 8.93 -1.80 6.12
N LEU A 18 10.20 -1.44 6.06
CA LEU A 18 11.28 -2.38 5.71
C LEU A 18 11.44 -3.50 6.75
N ARG A 19 11.15 -3.20 8.02
CA ARG A 19 11.23 -4.16 9.13
C ARG A 19 10.05 -5.14 9.14
N ASP A 20 8.83 -4.64 9.02
CA ASP A 20 7.61 -5.42 9.25
C ASP A 20 6.89 -5.82 7.96
N GLY A 21 7.27 -5.23 6.83
CA GLY A 21 6.62 -5.40 5.52
C GLY A 21 5.38 -4.54 5.33
N PHE A 22 4.98 -3.81 6.36
CA PHE A 22 3.84 -2.90 6.31
C PHE A 22 4.01 -1.73 7.27
N VAL A 23 3.25 -0.67 7.02
CA VAL A 23 3.08 0.42 7.98
C VAL A 23 1.70 1.02 7.87
N VAL A 24 1.12 1.37 9.02
CA VAL A 24 -0.16 2.08 9.11
C VAL A 24 0.13 3.56 9.33
N ILE A 25 -0.49 4.40 8.53
CA ILE A 25 -0.52 5.84 8.73
C ILE A 25 -1.96 6.22 9.10
N GLU A 26 -2.15 6.56 10.37
CA GLU A 26 -3.45 6.99 10.92
C GLU A 26 -3.61 8.51 10.78
N ASN A 27 -4.84 8.96 10.51
CA ASN A 27 -5.26 10.37 10.62
C ASN A 27 -4.48 11.42 9.79
N GLU A 28 -4.22 11.13 8.51
CA GLU A 28 -4.00 12.19 7.50
C GLU A 28 -5.15 12.12 6.47
N PRO A 29 -5.77 13.25 6.09
CA PRO A 29 -7.15 13.30 5.61
C PRO A 29 -7.25 12.94 4.13
N ILE A 30 -7.04 11.68 3.76
CA ILE A 30 -7.67 11.18 2.53
C ILE A 30 -9.14 10.94 2.88
N SER A 31 -9.95 12.02 2.87
CA SER A 31 -11.40 11.86 2.91
C SER A 31 -11.77 10.95 1.75
N SER A 32 -12.37 9.82 2.04
CA SER A 32 -12.64 8.69 1.13
C SER A 32 -13.41 9.03 -0.16
N GLY A 33 -13.75 10.30 -0.40
CA GLY A 33 -14.67 10.75 -1.46
C GLY A 33 -16.07 10.13 -1.36
N TYR A 34 -16.33 9.34 -0.31
CA TYR A 34 -17.46 8.43 -0.22
C TYR A 34 -18.08 8.51 1.17
N ILE A 35 -18.95 9.49 1.29
CA ILE A 35 -19.85 9.80 2.40
C ILE A 35 -20.28 8.57 3.21
N ASP A 36 -19.87 8.54 4.47
CA ASP A 36 -20.52 7.79 5.53
C ASP A 36 -21.98 8.26 5.69
N ILE A 37 -22.90 7.31 5.87
CA ILE A 37 -24.34 7.56 6.04
C ILE A 37 -24.54 8.76 6.98
N PRO A 38 -25.05 9.91 6.50
CA PRO A 38 -25.07 11.12 7.30
C PRO A 38 -25.96 10.90 8.52
N LEU A 39 -25.51 11.40 9.68
CA LEU A 39 -26.18 11.31 10.99
C LEU A 39 -27.62 11.89 11.01
N SER A 40 -28.10 12.46 9.90
CA SER A 40 -29.37 13.19 9.79
C SER A 40 -30.13 12.85 8.51
N GLN A 41 -31.44 12.63 8.61
CA GLN A 41 -32.37 12.42 7.48
C GLN A 41 -32.76 13.72 6.74
N MET A 42 -32.21 14.88 7.11
CA MET A 42 -32.60 16.16 6.50
C MET A 42 -32.38 16.24 4.99
N TYR A 43 -31.50 15.41 4.43
CA TYR A 43 -31.25 15.30 2.99
C TYR A 43 -32.47 14.82 2.19
N ILE A 44 -33.46 14.20 2.84
CA ILE A 44 -34.68 13.71 2.18
C ILE A 44 -35.59 14.88 1.80
N PHE A 45 -35.57 15.98 2.56
CA PHE A 45 -36.56 17.07 2.44
C PHE A 45 -35.94 18.45 2.22
N SER A 46 -34.61 18.58 2.21
CA SER A 46 -33.90 19.85 2.02
C SER A 46 -32.95 19.79 0.83
N LYS A 47 -33.22 20.62 -0.18
CA LYS A 47 -32.36 20.77 -1.37
C LYS A 47 -30.94 21.19 -0.97
N THR A 48 -30.77 22.09 0.00
CA THR A 48 -29.44 22.53 0.47
C THR A 48 -28.68 21.42 1.18
N ALA A 49 -29.34 20.59 1.99
CA ALA A 49 -28.70 19.46 2.66
C ALA A 49 -28.37 18.32 1.68
N TYR A 50 -29.26 18.08 0.70
CA TYR A 50 -29.04 17.13 -0.39
C TYR A 50 -27.87 17.57 -1.30
N SER A 51 -27.81 18.84 -1.70
CA SER A 51 -26.70 19.39 -2.48
C SER A 51 -25.39 19.26 -1.73
N ARG A 52 -25.29 19.68 -0.47
CA ARG A 52 -24.05 19.50 0.33
C ARG A 52 -23.58 18.05 0.44
N LEU A 53 -24.50 17.09 0.46
CA LEU A 53 -24.18 15.66 0.39
C LEU A 53 -23.83 15.19 -1.02
N ARG A 54 -24.25 15.85 -2.09
CA ARG A 54 -23.81 15.52 -3.45
C ARG A 54 -22.43 16.11 -3.75
N ASP A 55 -22.15 17.31 -3.28
CA ASP A 55 -20.86 18.00 -3.35
C ASP A 55 -19.78 17.21 -2.61
N MET A 56 -20.19 16.41 -1.61
CA MET A 56 -19.33 15.48 -0.88
C MET A 56 -19.10 14.11 -1.57
N VAL A 57 -19.86 13.73 -2.61
CA VAL A 57 -19.63 12.46 -3.37
C VAL A 57 -18.80 12.71 -4.64
N THR A 58 -18.93 13.86 -5.28
CA THR A 58 -18.04 14.38 -6.33
C THR A 58 -18.68 15.61 -6.98
N GLU A 59 -18.02 16.76 -6.89
CA GLU A 59 -18.27 17.93 -7.76
C GLU A 59 -17.06 18.31 -8.64
N GLU A 60 -15.88 17.69 -8.47
CA GLU A 60 -14.69 17.97 -9.30
C GLU A 60 -14.03 16.67 -9.86
N PRO A 61 -13.78 16.59 -11.19
CA PRO A 61 -13.19 15.43 -11.86
C PRO A 61 -11.75 15.09 -11.43
N ASP A 62 -11.11 15.94 -10.62
CA ASP A 62 -9.67 15.85 -10.30
C ASP A 62 -9.37 15.30 -8.90
N SER A 63 -10.35 15.13 -8.00
CA SER A 63 -10.08 14.77 -6.58
C SER A 63 -9.40 13.41 -6.37
N VAL A 64 -9.85 12.36 -7.08
CA VAL A 64 -9.23 11.03 -6.99
C VAL A 64 -7.93 11.00 -7.79
N THR A 65 -7.86 11.70 -8.92
CA THR A 65 -6.64 11.85 -9.73
C THR A 65 -5.52 12.50 -8.92
N ASP A 66 -5.81 13.56 -8.18
CA ASP A 66 -4.84 14.22 -7.29
C ASP A 66 -4.38 13.29 -6.15
N ILE A 67 -5.28 12.46 -5.62
CA ILE A 67 -4.89 11.42 -4.65
C ILE A 67 -3.97 10.40 -5.31
N LEU A 68 -4.32 9.90 -6.49
CA LEU A 68 -3.59 8.85 -7.21
C LEU A 68 -2.26 9.29 -7.81
N PHE A 69 -2.12 10.56 -8.19
CA PHE A 69 -0.97 11.06 -8.93
C PHE A 69 -0.16 12.13 -8.19
N SER A 70 -0.68 12.68 -7.09
CA SER A 70 0.06 13.62 -6.25
C SER A 70 0.21 13.13 -4.81
N THR A 71 -0.87 12.91 -4.07
CA THR A 71 -0.79 12.68 -2.61
C THR A 71 -0.21 11.30 -2.26
N MET A 72 -0.83 10.23 -2.76
CA MET A 72 -0.45 8.86 -2.44
C MET A 72 0.95 8.50 -3.01
N PRO A 73 1.32 8.91 -4.24
CA PRO A 73 2.68 8.74 -4.75
C PRO A 73 3.77 9.29 -3.84
N GLU A 74 3.60 10.50 -3.30
CA GLU A 74 4.61 11.11 -2.42
C GLU A 74 4.83 10.31 -1.13
N TRP A 75 3.79 9.61 -0.66
CA TRP A 75 3.88 8.70 0.48
C TRP A 75 4.47 7.34 0.07
N ALA A 76 4.06 6.80 -1.08
CA ALA A 76 4.54 5.53 -1.61
C ALA A 76 6.05 5.54 -1.91
N LYS A 77 6.59 6.67 -2.42
CA LYS A 77 8.04 6.84 -2.68
C LYS A 77 8.89 6.65 -1.43
N VAL A 78 8.35 6.96 -0.25
CA VAL A 78 9.06 6.74 1.02
C VAL A 78 9.28 5.25 1.28
N MET A 79 8.39 4.39 0.78
CA MET A 79 8.44 2.93 0.99
C MET A 79 9.22 2.20 -0.12
N LEU A 80 9.34 2.82 -1.29
CA LEU A 80 9.92 2.22 -2.48
C LEU A 80 11.41 2.62 -2.69
N PRO A 81 12.13 1.93 -3.59
CA PRO A 81 13.42 2.38 -4.12
C PRO A 81 13.33 3.74 -4.81
N GLU A 82 14.49 4.37 -5.04
CA GLU A 82 14.55 5.65 -5.75
C GLU A 82 14.16 5.50 -7.22
N GLU A 83 13.46 6.50 -7.75
CA GLU A 83 13.12 6.55 -9.18
C GLU A 83 14.36 6.82 -10.03
N THR A 84 14.46 6.17 -11.19
CA THR A 84 15.49 6.47 -12.19
C THR A 84 14.85 7.07 -13.46
N GLU A 85 15.63 7.33 -14.50
CA GLU A 85 15.06 7.74 -15.79
C GLU A 85 14.23 6.62 -16.43
N ASP A 86 14.71 5.38 -16.31
CA ASP A 86 14.08 4.19 -16.88
C ASP A 86 12.97 3.60 -15.98
N ASP A 87 13.10 3.76 -14.66
CA ASP A 87 12.17 3.23 -13.66
C ASP A 87 11.49 4.37 -12.87
N LYS A 88 10.49 4.98 -13.50
CA LYS A 88 9.60 5.94 -12.84
C LYS A 88 8.56 5.26 -11.97
N LEU A 89 8.13 5.95 -10.91
CA LEU A 89 6.97 5.52 -10.14
C LEU A 89 5.73 5.52 -11.04
N CYS A 90 5.03 4.40 -11.09
CA CYS A 90 3.83 4.22 -11.87
C CYS A 90 2.67 3.77 -10.99
N LEU A 91 1.46 4.24 -11.28
CA LEU A 91 0.23 3.58 -10.86
C LEU A 91 0.15 2.25 -11.63
N PHE A 92 0.22 1.15 -10.88
CA PHE A 92 0.28 -0.21 -11.39
C PHE A 92 -1.08 -0.90 -11.39
N ASN A 93 -1.89 -0.65 -10.36
CA ASN A 93 -3.21 -1.27 -10.23
C ASN A 93 -4.09 -0.43 -9.31
N GLU A 94 -5.40 -0.64 -9.37
CA GLU A 94 -6.33 -0.12 -8.37
C GLU A 94 -7.49 -1.09 -8.15
N GLN A 95 -7.96 -1.15 -6.91
CA GLN A 95 -9.08 -2.01 -6.54
C GLN A 95 -10.03 -1.28 -5.60
N TYR A 96 -11.33 -1.42 -5.87
CA TYR A 96 -12.39 -1.00 -4.96
C TYR A 96 -13.00 -2.23 -4.30
N ILE A 97 -12.75 -2.39 -3.00
CA ILE A 97 -13.09 -3.60 -2.25
C ILE A 97 -14.31 -3.32 -1.39
N VAL A 98 -15.38 -4.10 -1.61
CA VAL A 98 -16.62 -4.00 -0.83
C VAL A 98 -16.92 -5.33 -0.14
N LYS A 99 -17.08 -5.29 1.18
CA LYS A 99 -17.66 -6.40 1.94
C LYS A 99 -19.08 -6.05 2.34
N THR A 100 -20.04 -6.77 1.79
CA THR A 100 -21.47 -6.56 2.07
C THR A 100 -21.81 -6.97 3.50
N PRO A 101 -22.90 -6.44 4.10
CA PRO A 101 -23.34 -6.86 5.44
C PRO A 101 -23.53 -8.38 5.55
N ARG A 102 -23.17 -8.95 6.70
CA ARG A 102 -23.37 -10.38 7.04
C ARG A 102 -22.86 -11.36 5.96
N SER A 103 -21.74 -11.05 5.33
CA SER A 103 -21.13 -11.86 4.27
C SER A 103 -19.90 -12.63 4.77
N GLU A 104 -19.85 -12.98 6.05
CA GLU A 104 -18.67 -13.59 6.67
C GLU A 104 -18.13 -14.80 5.90
N SER A 105 -19.02 -15.66 5.41
CA SER A 105 -18.67 -16.91 4.73
C SER A 105 -18.17 -16.74 3.29
N VAL A 106 -18.27 -15.55 2.70
CA VAL A 106 -17.99 -15.33 1.26
C VAL A 106 -17.14 -14.08 0.97
N SER A 107 -16.90 -13.25 1.99
CA SER A 107 -16.17 -11.98 1.83
C SER A 107 -14.78 -12.01 2.48
N SER A 108 -14.29 -13.17 2.94
CA SER A 108 -12.89 -13.32 3.35
C SER A 108 -11.98 -13.38 2.13
N PHE A 109 -10.74 -12.92 2.32
CA PHE A 109 -9.66 -13.19 1.38
C PHE A 109 -8.66 -14.11 2.07
N GLU A 110 -8.23 -15.14 1.36
CA GLU A 110 -7.22 -16.08 1.84
C GLU A 110 -5.86 -15.41 2.01
N TRP A 111 -4.95 -16.07 2.73
CA TRP A 111 -3.57 -15.62 2.85
C TRP A 111 -2.88 -15.57 1.49
N HIS A 112 -2.32 -14.41 1.17
CA HIS A 112 -1.56 -14.19 -0.06
C HIS A 112 -0.50 -13.10 0.15
N GLN A 113 0.34 -12.93 -0.86
CA GLN A 113 1.21 -11.78 -1.05
C GLN A 113 0.83 -11.17 -2.42
N ASP A 114 0.72 -9.85 -2.53
CA ASP A 114 0.27 -9.23 -3.78
C ASP A 114 1.18 -9.55 -4.98
N SER A 115 2.48 -9.76 -4.73
CA SER A 115 3.46 -10.15 -5.74
C SER A 115 3.10 -11.49 -6.40
N GLN A 116 2.34 -12.37 -5.74
CA GLN A 116 1.93 -13.68 -6.29
C GLN A 116 0.99 -13.57 -7.49
N TYR A 117 0.35 -12.41 -7.69
CA TYR A 117 -0.46 -12.13 -8.88
C TYR A 117 0.37 -11.67 -10.09
N MET A 118 1.68 -11.49 -9.92
CA MET A 118 2.63 -11.21 -10.99
C MET A 118 3.35 -12.50 -11.40
N ASP A 119 3.84 -12.56 -12.64
CA ASP A 119 4.73 -13.65 -13.04
C ASP A 119 6.11 -13.54 -12.35
N ALA A 120 6.91 -14.61 -12.41
CA ALA A 120 8.22 -14.64 -11.76
C ALA A 120 9.18 -13.55 -12.28
N SER A 121 9.08 -13.17 -13.56
CA SER A 121 9.92 -12.12 -14.13
C SER A 121 9.61 -10.78 -13.48
N ALA A 122 8.32 -10.44 -13.38
CA ALA A 122 7.86 -9.21 -12.78
C ALA A 122 8.13 -9.17 -11.27
N GLN A 123 7.93 -10.28 -10.54
CA GLN A 123 8.27 -10.37 -9.11
C GLN A 123 9.76 -10.11 -8.84
N ASN A 124 10.63 -10.51 -9.76
CA ASN A 124 12.08 -10.30 -9.66
C ASN A 124 12.53 -8.92 -10.16
N SER A 125 11.62 -8.16 -10.79
CA SER A 125 12.00 -6.96 -11.54
C SER A 125 11.21 -5.72 -11.19
N TYR A 126 10.18 -5.75 -10.34
CA TYR A 126 9.41 -4.54 -10.01
C TYR A 126 9.04 -4.49 -8.53
N PRO A 127 9.61 -3.56 -7.75
CA PRO A 127 9.14 -3.22 -6.42
C PRO A 127 7.71 -2.70 -6.52
N VAL A 128 6.80 -3.25 -5.70
CA VAL A 128 5.41 -2.81 -5.62
C VAL A 128 5.01 -2.56 -4.17
N VAL A 129 4.23 -1.50 -3.96
CA VAL A 129 3.58 -1.19 -2.68
C VAL A 129 2.08 -1.03 -2.89
N SER A 130 1.30 -1.67 -2.03
CA SER A 130 -0.15 -1.54 -1.97
C SER A 130 -0.54 -0.51 -0.93
N CYS A 131 -1.41 0.43 -1.27
CA CYS A 131 -1.87 1.49 -0.39
C CYS A 131 -3.33 1.22 0.00
N TRP A 132 -3.56 0.29 0.92
CA TRP A 132 -4.91 -0.10 1.32
C TRP A 132 -5.55 0.98 2.19
N THR A 133 -6.52 1.70 1.64
CA THR A 133 -7.16 2.86 2.25
C THR A 133 -8.53 2.47 2.79
N ALA A 134 -8.72 2.62 4.10
CA ALA A 134 -10.01 2.42 4.75
C ALA A 134 -10.99 3.53 4.33
N LEU A 135 -12.09 3.18 3.64
CA LEU A 135 -13.12 4.16 3.29
C LEU A 135 -14.26 4.24 4.33
N ASP A 136 -14.37 3.21 5.17
CA ASP A 136 -15.22 3.14 6.36
C ASP A 136 -14.32 2.72 7.54
N ASP A 137 -14.75 2.90 8.79
CA ASP A 137 -14.05 2.34 9.96
C ASP A 137 -13.87 0.83 9.80
N VAL A 138 -12.69 0.30 10.11
CA VAL A 138 -12.33 -1.10 9.89
C VAL A 138 -11.99 -1.74 11.22
N ASN A 139 -12.63 -2.86 11.52
CA ASN A 139 -12.37 -3.63 12.74
C ASN A 139 -12.66 -5.12 12.53
N LEU A 140 -12.49 -5.91 13.60
CA LEU A 140 -12.71 -7.35 13.56
C LEU A 140 -14.14 -7.73 13.16
N SER A 141 -15.16 -6.92 13.46
CA SER A 141 -16.55 -7.26 13.18
C SER A 141 -16.93 -7.11 11.71
N ASN A 142 -16.26 -6.23 10.95
CA ASN A 142 -16.62 -5.89 9.57
C ASN A 142 -15.60 -6.30 8.52
N GLY A 143 -14.66 -7.16 8.90
CA GLY A 143 -13.78 -7.83 7.96
C GLY A 143 -12.42 -7.15 7.75
N THR A 144 -11.77 -6.78 8.86
CA THR A 144 -10.38 -6.28 8.92
C THR A 144 -9.38 -7.13 8.14
N LEU A 145 -8.29 -6.50 7.73
CA LEU A 145 -7.06 -7.20 7.35
C LEU A 145 -6.47 -7.92 8.57
N VAL A 146 -5.83 -9.05 8.30
CA VAL A 146 -4.88 -9.71 9.20
C VAL A 146 -3.55 -9.76 8.46
N ILE A 147 -2.51 -9.16 9.03
CA ILE A 147 -1.18 -9.12 8.41
C ILE A 147 -0.28 -10.06 9.20
N GLU A 148 0.45 -10.93 8.52
CA GLU A 148 1.57 -11.65 9.10
C GLU A 148 2.83 -10.81 8.83
N PRO A 149 3.39 -10.11 9.83
CA PRO A 149 4.56 -9.26 9.59
C PRO A 149 5.76 -10.09 9.15
N PHE A 150 6.74 -9.46 8.50
CA PHE A 150 7.98 -10.12 8.16
C PHE A 150 8.64 -10.79 9.38
N PRO A 151 9.26 -11.97 9.24
CA PRO A 151 10.04 -12.57 10.31
C PRO A 151 11.08 -11.59 10.87
N ARG A 152 11.21 -11.51 12.19
CA ARG A 152 12.05 -10.53 12.86
C ARG A 152 13.44 -11.13 13.15
N PRO A 153 14.54 -10.44 12.83
CA PRO A 153 15.86 -10.89 13.26
C PRO A 153 16.01 -10.88 14.78
N MET A 154 16.59 -11.93 15.36
CA MET A 154 16.78 -12.09 16.80
C MET A 154 17.87 -11.16 17.36
N PRO A 155 17.74 -10.72 18.64
CA PRO A 155 18.68 -9.78 19.25
C PRO A 155 20.13 -10.26 19.38
N GLU A 156 20.36 -11.57 19.47
CA GLU A 156 21.69 -12.19 19.60
C GLU A 156 22.57 -11.98 18.35
N ASN A 157 21.96 -11.64 17.21
CA ASN A 157 22.64 -11.28 15.96
C ASN A 157 22.74 -9.77 15.71
N LYS A 158 22.48 -8.91 16.72
CA LYS A 158 22.53 -7.45 16.56
C LYS A 158 23.88 -6.88 16.14
N SER A 159 24.99 -7.61 16.32
CA SER A 159 26.34 -7.10 15.95
C SER A 159 26.54 -6.90 14.45
N GLY A 160 25.63 -7.43 13.62
CA GLY A 160 25.54 -7.19 12.17
C GLY A 160 24.20 -6.60 11.75
N TYR A 161 23.40 -6.07 12.69
CA TYR A 161 22.16 -5.36 12.32
C TYR A 161 22.54 -4.07 11.62
N VAL A 162 22.71 -4.16 10.29
CA VAL A 162 22.58 -3.01 9.42
C VAL A 162 21.21 -2.45 9.76
N GLU A 163 21.18 -1.30 10.41
CA GLU A 163 19.96 -0.54 10.54
C GLU A 163 19.46 -0.34 9.10
N LEU A 164 18.45 -1.11 8.70
CA LEU A 164 17.86 -1.12 7.35
C LEU A 164 17.31 0.26 6.94
N SER A 165 17.49 1.26 7.79
CA SER A 165 16.79 2.52 7.78
C SER A 165 16.99 3.30 6.47
N THR A 166 18.13 3.22 5.77
CA THR A 166 18.35 4.13 4.61
C THR A 166 18.88 3.56 3.29
N LYS A 167 19.34 2.30 3.21
CA LYS A 167 20.17 1.86 2.06
C LYS A 167 19.45 1.18 0.91
N LEU A 168 18.19 0.78 1.06
CA LEU A 168 17.42 0.10 0.01
C LEU A 168 16.92 1.05 -1.08
N THR A 169 17.80 1.90 -1.60
CA THR A 169 17.51 2.85 -2.69
C THR A 169 17.60 2.17 -4.05
N ASN A 170 18.36 1.07 -4.17
CA ASN A 170 18.46 0.27 -5.39
C ASN A 170 17.32 -0.77 -5.48
N LYS A 171 16.79 -0.90 -6.70
CA LYS A 171 15.69 -1.79 -7.05
C LYS A 171 15.98 -3.27 -6.84
N GLU A 172 17.13 -3.75 -7.30
CA GLU A 172 17.55 -5.15 -7.17
C GLU A 172 17.78 -5.52 -5.70
N GLU A 173 18.45 -4.64 -4.95
CA GLU A 173 18.68 -4.84 -3.52
C GLU A 173 17.35 -4.89 -2.74
N TYR A 174 16.41 -4.01 -3.07
CA TYR A 174 15.09 -3.98 -2.45
C TYR A 174 14.33 -5.28 -2.69
N ILE A 175 14.29 -5.75 -3.94
CA ILE A 175 13.59 -6.99 -4.30
C ILE A 175 14.23 -8.17 -3.59
N LYS A 176 15.56 -8.30 -3.67
CA LYS A 176 16.26 -9.41 -3.02
C LYS A 176 16.05 -9.43 -1.51
N TYR A 177 16.07 -8.27 -0.87
CA TYR A 177 15.78 -8.17 0.57
C TYR A 177 14.38 -8.71 0.89
N HIS A 178 13.35 -8.21 0.21
CA HIS A 178 11.95 -8.59 0.47
C HIS A 178 11.65 -10.05 0.10
N GLN A 179 12.26 -10.57 -0.98
CA GLN A 179 12.17 -11.99 -1.34
C GLN A 179 12.84 -12.89 -0.30
N ASN A 180 14.06 -12.54 0.13
CA ASN A 180 14.76 -13.31 1.14
C ASN A 180 13.97 -13.34 2.46
N ILE A 181 13.52 -12.19 2.96
CA ILE A 181 12.80 -12.15 4.24
C ILE A 181 11.44 -12.88 4.17
N SER A 182 10.73 -12.76 3.05
CA SER A 182 9.46 -13.46 2.85
C SER A 182 9.62 -14.96 2.60
N SER A 183 10.78 -15.41 2.12
CA SER A 183 11.08 -16.85 1.99
C SER A 183 11.10 -17.58 3.34
N PHE A 184 11.29 -16.85 4.44
CA PHE A 184 11.26 -17.40 5.80
C PHE A 184 9.85 -17.51 6.39
N TYR A 185 8.81 -17.09 5.67
CA TYR A 185 7.46 -17.37 6.15
C TYR A 185 7.23 -18.88 6.25
N GLU A 186 6.86 -19.32 7.44
CA GLU A 186 6.37 -20.68 7.66
C GLU A 186 5.00 -20.89 7.00
N THR A 187 4.44 -22.08 7.20
CA THR A 187 3.03 -22.35 6.86
C THR A 187 2.12 -21.29 7.48
N ALA A 188 1.25 -20.73 6.65
CA ALA A 188 0.26 -19.75 7.10
C ALA A 188 -0.60 -20.36 8.21
N LEU A 189 -0.85 -19.57 9.26
CA LEU A 189 -1.82 -19.95 10.29
C LEU A 189 -3.21 -19.97 9.68
N ASP A 190 -4.10 -20.82 10.19
CA ASP A 190 -5.51 -20.63 9.86
C ASP A 190 -5.96 -19.22 10.35
N PRO A 191 -6.82 -18.51 9.59
CA PRO A 191 -7.18 -17.14 9.93
C PRO A 191 -7.79 -16.98 11.33
N ALA A 192 -8.51 -17.97 11.85
CA ALA A 192 -9.12 -17.90 13.18
C ALA A 192 -8.06 -17.96 14.29
N THR A 193 -7.08 -18.85 14.16
CA THR A 193 -5.92 -18.93 15.07
C THR A 193 -5.07 -17.67 14.98
N ALA A 194 -4.86 -17.11 13.77
CA ALA A 194 -4.13 -15.86 13.61
C ALA A 194 -4.82 -14.70 14.35
N VAL A 195 -6.15 -14.60 14.23
CA VAL A 195 -6.96 -13.63 15.00
C VAL A 195 -6.81 -13.86 16.50
N GLN A 196 -6.93 -15.11 16.96
CA GLN A 196 -6.82 -15.43 18.39
C GLN A 196 -5.46 -15.01 18.95
N ILE A 197 -4.37 -15.34 18.25
CA ILE A 197 -3.01 -14.96 18.64
C ILE A 197 -2.89 -13.43 18.67
N ALA A 198 -3.33 -12.74 17.62
CA ALA A 198 -3.27 -11.28 17.53
C ALA A 198 -4.04 -10.58 18.65
N GLN A 199 -5.15 -11.16 19.13
CA GLN A 199 -5.92 -10.62 20.27
C GLN A 199 -5.25 -10.89 21.62
N SER A 200 -4.46 -11.97 21.73
CA SER A 200 -3.80 -12.38 22.98
C SER A 200 -2.38 -11.86 23.16
N THR A 201 -1.75 -11.42 22.08
CA THR A 201 -0.33 -11.00 22.06
C THR A 201 -0.22 -9.50 21.83
N PRO A 202 0.53 -8.75 22.65
CA PRO A 202 0.78 -7.33 22.42
C PRO A 202 1.45 -7.08 21.06
N PRO A 203 1.20 -5.92 20.41
CA PRO A 203 1.95 -5.53 19.24
C PRO A 203 3.44 -5.48 19.60
N ASN A 204 4.27 -6.14 18.78
CA ASN A 204 5.72 -6.29 18.89
C ASN A 204 6.26 -7.47 19.74
N GLU A 205 5.42 -8.32 20.32
CA GLU A 205 5.90 -9.58 20.91
C GLU A 205 5.92 -10.73 19.88
N PRO A 206 6.91 -11.64 19.95
CA PRO A 206 6.91 -12.83 19.11
C PRO A 206 5.72 -13.73 19.49
N ALA A 207 4.92 -14.14 18.50
CA ALA A 207 3.84 -15.10 18.74
C ALA A 207 4.37 -16.52 18.97
N ILE A 208 5.50 -16.86 18.34
CA ILE A 208 6.04 -18.20 18.32
C ILE A 208 7.56 -18.10 18.54
N ASN A 209 8.01 -18.51 19.72
CA ASN A 209 9.43 -18.56 20.12
C ASN A 209 10.18 -19.72 19.42
N ARG A 210 10.15 -19.75 18.09
CA ARG A 210 10.90 -20.71 17.27
C ARG A 210 11.86 -19.96 16.35
N PRO A 211 13.16 -19.94 16.67
CA PRO A 211 14.14 -19.32 15.80
C PRO A 211 14.37 -20.20 14.55
N THR A 212 14.38 -19.57 13.39
CA THR A 212 14.85 -20.15 12.11
C THR A 212 16.15 -19.45 11.70
N ILE A 213 17.09 -20.18 11.09
CA ILE A 213 18.35 -19.62 10.60
C ILE A 213 18.22 -19.32 9.10
N GLY A 214 18.58 -18.10 8.71
CA GLY A 214 18.54 -17.59 7.34
C GLY A 214 19.76 -16.74 6.98
N TYR A 215 19.93 -16.43 5.70
CA TYR A 215 21.06 -15.67 5.16
C TYR A 215 20.57 -14.54 4.27
N ILE A 216 21.19 -13.36 4.33
CA ILE A 216 20.96 -12.29 3.34
C ILE A 216 22.23 -12.10 2.50
N GLU A 217 22.30 -12.81 1.37
CA GLU A 217 23.51 -12.89 0.53
C GLU A 217 24.11 -11.55 0.06
N HIS A 218 23.32 -10.47 -0.06
CA HIS A 218 23.83 -9.17 -0.53
C HIS A 218 24.06 -8.13 0.57
N PHE A 219 23.60 -8.37 1.80
CA PHE A 219 23.72 -7.36 2.86
C PHE A 219 25.05 -7.37 3.61
N ASP A 220 25.89 -8.36 3.34
CA ASP A 220 27.21 -8.67 3.92
C ASP A 220 27.43 -10.20 4.01
N GLY A 221 26.41 -11.00 3.67
CA GLY A 221 26.47 -12.46 3.79
C GLY A 221 26.33 -12.95 5.24
N THR A 222 25.90 -12.08 6.16
CA THR A 222 25.70 -12.42 7.57
C THR A 222 24.60 -13.46 7.73
N GLN A 223 24.84 -14.41 8.63
CA GLN A 223 23.82 -15.36 9.07
C GLN A 223 22.94 -14.71 10.12
N TRP A 224 21.64 -14.89 9.99
CA TRP A 224 20.64 -14.29 10.85
C TRP A 224 19.71 -15.38 11.39
N THR A 225 19.48 -15.36 12.69
CA THR A 225 18.32 -16.04 13.28
C THR A 225 17.13 -15.10 13.21
N TYR A 226 15.99 -15.62 12.79
CA TYR A 226 14.71 -14.90 12.75
C TYR A 226 13.67 -15.62 13.58
N GLU A 227 12.69 -14.88 14.09
CA GLU A 227 11.50 -15.39 14.75
C GLU A 227 10.24 -14.92 14.04
N ARG A 228 9.21 -15.77 14.09
CA ARG A 228 7.89 -15.42 13.56
C ARG A 228 7.22 -14.39 14.47
N GLN A 229 6.80 -13.27 13.89
CA GLN A 229 6.07 -12.23 14.61
C GLN A 229 4.59 -12.62 14.81
N ALA A 230 3.95 -12.06 15.84
CA ALA A 230 2.51 -12.19 15.99
C ALA A 230 1.76 -11.54 14.80
N PRO A 231 0.70 -12.19 14.28
CA PRO A 231 -0.17 -11.53 13.32
C PRO A 231 -0.76 -10.25 13.90
N VAL A 232 -1.02 -9.28 13.03
CA VAL A 232 -1.54 -7.96 13.39
C VAL A 232 -2.94 -7.80 12.80
N LEU A 233 -3.90 -7.43 13.65
CA LEU A 233 -5.22 -6.97 13.22
C LEU A 233 -5.15 -5.48 12.89
N VAL A 234 -5.68 -5.10 11.74
CA VAL A 234 -5.74 -3.72 11.29
C VAL A 234 -7.06 -3.06 11.71
N ASP A 235 -7.14 -2.67 12.98
CA ASP A 235 -8.26 -1.89 13.51
C ASP A 235 -7.96 -0.40 13.35
N ILE A 236 -8.57 0.25 12.35
CA ILE A 236 -8.24 1.62 11.93
C ILE A 236 -9.50 2.42 11.56
N PRO A 237 -9.53 3.75 11.84
CA PRO A 237 -10.63 4.59 11.41
C PRO A 237 -10.61 4.84 9.89
N ALA A 238 -11.77 5.22 9.34
CA ALA A 238 -11.89 5.68 7.96
C ALA A 238 -10.87 6.80 7.64
N GLY A 239 -10.31 6.76 6.43
CA GLY A 239 -9.25 7.68 5.96
C GLY A 239 -7.83 7.20 6.23
N SER A 240 -7.64 6.19 7.10
CA SER A 240 -6.32 5.62 7.37
C SER A 240 -5.83 4.77 6.19
N VAL A 241 -4.50 4.73 6.00
CA VAL A 241 -3.85 3.97 4.92
C VAL A 241 -2.88 2.95 5.51
N VAL A 242 -2.96 1.71 5.01
CA VAL A 242 -1.98 0.66 5.25
C VAL A 242 -1.12 0.50 4.00
N PHE A 243 0.15 0.82 4.12
CA PHE A 243 1.15 0.52 3.10
C PHE A 243 1.63 -0.91 3.32
N MET A 244 1.56 -1.73 2.28
CA MET A 244 1.98 -3.13 2.31
C MET A 244 2.97 -3.40 1.19
N SER A 245 4.10 -3.99 1.53
CA SER A 245 5.04 -4.51 0.53
C SER A 245 4.35 -5.59 -0.29
N GLY A 246 4.63 -5.66 -1.59
CA GLY A 246 4.13 -6.76 -2.44
C GLY A 246 4.47 -8.16 -1.88
N PHE A 247 5.45 -8.27 -1.00
CA PHE A 247 5.89 -9.50 -0.37
C PHE A 247 5.35 -9.74 1.05
N VAL A 248 4.62 -8.79 1.67
CA VAL A 248 4.07 -9.02 3.02
C VAL A 248 2.84 -9.92 2.92
N ARG A 249 2.80 -10.97 3.75
CA ARG A 249 1.69 -11.92 3.71
C ARG A 249 0.52 -11.34 4.49
N HIS A 250 -0.65 -11.31 3.88
CA HIS A 250 -1.84 -10.76 4.49
C HIS A 250 -3.08 -11.50 4.02
N CYS A 251 -4.16 -11.38 4.78
CA CYS A 251 -5.48 -11.91 4.46
C CYS A 251 -6.55 -10.95 5.00
N SER A 252 -7.81 -11.30 4.86
CA SER A 252 -8.85 -10.57 5.58
C SER A 252 -10.03 -11.46 5.96
N ILE A 253 -10.60 -11.21 7.13
CA ILE A 253 -11.75 -11.98 7.62
C ILE A 253 -13.05 -11.47 7.02
N GLY A 254 -14.11 -12.26 7.06
CA GLY A 254 -15.39 -11.87 6.49
C GLY A 254 -16.16 -10.81 7.32
N ASN A 255 -17.08 -10.10 6.68
CA ASN A 255 -17.90 -9.07 7.33
C ASN A 255 -19.12 -9.68 8.06
N ARG A 256 -19.11 -9.68 9.40
CA ARG A 256 -20.24 -10.10 10.24
C ARG A 256 -21.23 -8.97 10.55
N SER A 257 -20.84 -7.72 10.30
CA SER A 257 -21.60 -6.54 10.68
C SER A 257 -22.85 -6.34 9.82
N MET A 258 -23.68 -5.39 10.26
CA MET A 258 -24.88 -4.94 9.53
C MET A 258 -24.60 -3.91 8.45
N LYS A 259 -23.35 -3.45 8.31
CA LYS A 259 -22.96 -2.36 7.41
C LYS A 259 -22.05 -2.87 6.31
N PHE A 260 -22.01 -2.14 5.20
CA PHE A 260 -20.96 -2.32 4.21
C PHE A 260 -19.63 -1.93 4.83
N ARG A 261 -18.54 -2.55 4.34
CA ARG A 261 -17.17 -2.09 4.58
C ARG A 261 -16.49 -1.93 3.24
N ARG A 262 -16.00 -0.73 2.97
CA ARG A 262 -15.37 -0.31 1.72
C ARG A 262 -13.89 0.00 1.97
N ALA A 263 -13.06 -0.34 1.01
CA ALA A 263 -11.67 0.05 0.96
C ALA A 263 -11.26 0.35 -0.48
N PHE A 264 -10.34 1.28 -0.67
CA PHE A 264 -9.71 1.56 -1.96
C PHE A 264 -8.23 1.23 -1.88
N MET A 265 -7.71 0.53 -2.87
CA MET A 265 -6.32 0.06 -2.85
C MET A 265 -5.64 0.33 -4.19
N PRO A 266 -5.10 1.54 -4.40
CA PRO A 266 -4.12 1.77 -5.44
C PRO A 266 -2.80 1.07 -5.09
N GLN A 267 -2.13 0.56 -6.11
CA GLN A 267 -0.81 -0.05 -6.01
C GLN A 267 0.14 0.70 -6.93
N TYR A 268 1.35 0.96 -6.43
CA TYR A 268 2.39 1.66 -7.17
C TYR A 268 3.61 0.78 -7.36
N SER A 269 4.25 0.92 -8.51
CA SER A 269 5.47 0.21 -8.88
C SER A 269 6.60 1.16 -9.23
N ILE A 270 7.84 0.74 -8.98
CA ILE A 270 9.03 1.38 -9.58
C ILE A 270 9.29 0.72 -10.94
N GLY A 271 8.93 1.44 -12.01
CA GLY A 271 8.91 0.95 -13.39
C GLY A 271 7.54 0.47 -13.85
N LYS A 272 7.38 0.28 -15.17
CA LYS A 272 6.17 -0.27 -15.78
C LYS A 272 6.21 -1.78 -15.69
N VAL A 273 5.31 -2.38 -14.91
CA VAL A 273 5.35 -3.83 -14.65
C VAL A 273 5.01 -4.61 -15.92
N MET A 274 6.01 -5.34 -16.42
CA MET A 274 5.91 -6.16 -17.63
C MET A 274 6.13 -7.64 -17.30
N ASN A 275 5.44 -8.51 -18.03
CA ASN A 275 5.63 -9.95 -18.01
C ASN A 275 6.89 -10.36 -18.81
N ALA A 276 7.22 -11.65 -18.81
CA ALA A 276 8.37 -12.18 -19.54
C ALA A 276 8.31 -11.99 -21.07
N GLU A 277 7.13 -11.70 -21.63
CA GLU A 277 6.89 -11.45 -23.07
C GLU A 277 6.82 -9.94 -23.39
N GLU A 278 7.30 -9.08 -22.48
CA GLU A 278 7.28 -7.62 -22.59
C GLU A 278 5.87 -7.00 -22.68
N GLY A 279 4.84 -7.74 -22.26
CA GLY A 279 3.47 -7.25 -22.12
C GLY A 279 3.22 -6.65 -20.74
N TYR A 280 2.52 -5.51 -20.66
CA TYR A 280 2.13 -4.93 -19.38
C TYR A 280 1.18 -5.85 -18.61
N ILE A 281 1.44 -6.06 -17.32
CA ILE A 281 0.60 -6.92 -16.47
C ILE A 281 -0.74 -6.25 -16.11
N SER A 282 -0.72 -4.94 -15.86
CA SER A 282 -1.90 -4.15 -15.52
C SER A 282 -1.73 -2.71 -16.01
N LEU A 283 -1.91 -1.70 -15.15
CA LEU A 283 -1.64 -0.31 -15.46
C LEU A 283 -0.12 -0.05 -15.51
N ALA A 284 0.27 0.92 -16.32
CA ALA A 284 1.66 1.33 -16.52
C ALA A 284 1.74 2.86 -16.63
N VAL A 285 0.99 3.56 -15.77
CA VAL A 285 0.77 5.01 -15.85
C VAL A 285 1.78 5.74 -14.95
N PRO A 286 2.74 6.50 -15.49
CA PRO A 286 3.71 7.23 -14.67
C PRO A 286 3.04 8.30 -13.79
N CYS A 287 3.48 8.43 -12.53
CA CYS A 287 2.94 9.42 -11.61
C CYS A 287 3.46 10.85 -11.87
N THR A 288 4.65 10.98 -12.43
CA THR A 288 5.18 12.27 -12.88
C THR A 288 5.22 12.30 -14.40
N VAL A 289 4.54 13.27 -15.01
CA VAL A 289 4.71 13.58 -16.43
C VAL A 289 5.69 14.74 -16.53
N LYS A 290 6.79 14.60 -17.28
CA LYS A 290 7.55 15.79 -17.70
C LYS A 290 6.55 16.65 -18.49
N HIS A 291 6.41 17.93 -18.15
CA HIS A 291 5.78 18.87 -19.08
C HIS A 291 6.62 18.82 -20.35
N GLU A 292 6.14 18.14 -21.40
CA GLU A 292 6.61 18.42 -22.74
C GLU A 292 6.16 19.86 -23.01
N GLU A 293 7.12 20.79 -23.02
CA GLU A 293 6.89 22.12 -23.56
C GLU A 293 6.30 21.89 -24.96
N ALA A 294 5.02 22.23 -25.11
CA ALA A 294 4.40 22.30 -26.42
C ALA A 294 5.27 23.25 -27.23
N GLY A 295 6.03 22.69 -28.17
CA GLY A 295 6.86 23.48 -29.07
C GLY A 295 5.97 24.54 -29.70
N ASP A 296 6.26 25.80 -29.38
CA ASP A 296 5.66 26.95 -30.02
C ASP A 296 5.93 26.79 -31.52
N ALA A 297 4.95 26.25 -32.24
CA ALA A 297 4.87 26.33 -33.67
C ALA A 297 4.64 27.81 -33.97
N ASN A 298 5.75 28.52 -34.08
CA ASN A 298 5.86 29.88 -34.56
C ASN A 298 5.23 29.93 -35.96
N MET A 299 3.91 30.13 -36.02
CA MET A 299 3.22 30.48 -37.24
C MET A 299 3.69 31.87 -37.60
N GLY A 300 4.64 31.91 -38.54
CA GLY A 300 5.09 33.15 -39.15
C GLY A 300 3.89 33.96 -39.62
N SER A 301 3.74 35.14 -39.05
CA SER A 301 3.01 36.24 -39.66
C SER A 301 3.72 36.58 -40.98
N GLY A 302 3.31 35.92 -42.06
CA GLY A 302 3.65 36.31 -43.41
C GLY A 302 2.89 37.59 -43.75
N ASP A 303 3.66 38.63 -44.03
CA ASP A 303 3.23 39.97 -44.37
C ASP A 303 2.13 40.00 -45.45
N ALA A 304 1.10 40.79 -45.18
CA ALA A 304 0.29 41.41 -46.21
C ALA A 304 0.84 42.82 -46.39
N ASP A 305 1.49 43.10 -47.53
CA ASP A 305 1.39 44.37 -48.26
C ASP A 305 2.24 44.38 -49.55
N GLU A 306 1.64 44.94 -50.62
CA GLU A 306 2.20 45.41 -51.92
C GLU A 306 2.73 44.32 -52.89
N ILE A 307 2.16 44.08 -54.09
CA ILE A 307 1.77 44.96 -55.22
C ILE A 307 0.61 44.31 -56.01
#